data_AF-A0A090Q929-F1
#
_entry.id   AF-A0A090Q929-F1
#
_cell.length_a   1.000
_cell.length_b   1.000
_cell.length_c   1.000
_cell.angle_alpha   90.00
_cell.angle_beta   90.00
_cell.angle_gamma   90.00
#
_symmetry.space_group_name_H-M   'P 1'
#
loop_
_entity.id
_entity.type
_entity.pdbx_description
1 polymer ?
#
loop_
_entity_poly.entity_id
_entity_poly.type
_entity_poly.pdbx_seq_one_letter_code
_entity_poly.pdbx_strand_id
1 'polypeptide(L)' 'MIATKEHMALAVDDYGSVQGVVTMEDVIETMLGLEIMDESDNVEDMQQLARKNWEKRSKSLGLENPEQDSNL' A
#
# COMPACT_ATOMS: atom_id res chain seq x y z
N MET A 1 -17.28 0.09 7.34
CA MET A 1 -16.63 1.42 7.20
C MET A 1 -17.58 2.54 7.59
N ILE A 2 -18.57 2.94 6.77
CA ILE A 2 -19.38 4.14 7.06
C ILE A 2 -20.27 3.98 8.31
N ALA A 3 -21.04 2.89 8.41
CA ALA A 3 -21.90 2.64 9.57
C ALA A 3 -21.11 2.31 10.85
N THR A 4 -19.91 1.74 10.69
CA THR A 4 -19.04 1.32 11.79
C THR A 4 -18.01 2.38 12.17
N LYS A 5 -17.92 3.50 11.42
CA LYS A 5 -16.86 4.52 11.51
C LYS A 5 -15.44 3.94 11.44
N GLU A 6 -15.26 2.90 10.64
CA GLU A 6 -13.95 2.31 10.36
C GLU A 6 -13.41 2.88 9.05
N HIS A 7 -12.15 3.35 9.06
CA HIS A 7 -11.47 3.95 7.91
C HIS A 7 -10.67 2.93 7.08
N MET A 8 -10.58 1.69 7.56
CA MET A 8 -9.78 0.64 6.94
C MET A 8 -10.55 -0.68 6.96
N ALA A 9 -10.41 -1.48 5.91
CA ALA A 9 -11.02 -2.79 5.78
C ALA A 9 -10.01 -3.83 5.26
N LEU A 10 -10.12 -5.07 5.75
CA LEU A 10 -9.32 -6.19 5.27
C LEU A 10 -10.04 -6.88 4.11
N ALA A 11 -9.37 -7.02 2.97
CA ALA A 11 -9.87 -7.78 1.84
C ALA A 11 -9.50 -9.26 2.02
N VAL A 12 -10.52 -10.11 2.01
CA VAL A 12 -10.39 -11.57 2.15
C VAL A 12 -11.03 -12.28 0.95
N ASP A 13 -10.51 -13.45 0.61
CA ASP A 13 -11.14 -14.34 -0.38
C ASP A 13 -12.22 -15.23 0.24
N ASP A 14 -12.88 -16.04 -0.59
CA ASP A 14 -13.94 -16.97 -0.17
C ASP A 14 -13.44 -18.08 0.77
N TYR A 15 -12.12 -18.28 0.86
CA TYR A 15 -11.47 -19.27 1.72
C TYR A 15 -10.92 -18.62 3.02
N GLY A 16 -11.10 -17.31 3.20
CA GLY A 16 -10.62 -16.56 4.37
C GLY A 16 -9.14 -16.17 4.29
N SER A 17 -8.49 -16.34 3.14
CA SER A 17 -7.12 -15.87 2.93
C SER A 17 -7.10 -14.34 2.76
N VAL A 18 -6.11 -13.70 3.35
CA VAL A 18 -5.95 -12.24 3.29
C VAL A 18 -5.35 -11.85 1.94
N GLN A 19 -6.09 -11.05 1.19
CA GLN A 19 -5.64 -10.49 -0.10
C GLN A 19 -4.97 -9.13 0.07
N GLY A 20 -5.40 -8.35 1.06
CA GLY A 20 -4.85 -7.03 1.32
C GLY A 20 -5.71 -6.18 2.24
N VAL A 21 -5.45 -4.88 2.22
CA VAL A 21 -6.16 -3.86 3.00
C VAL A 21 -6.62 -2.73 2.07
N VAL A 22 -7.75 -2.10 2.39
CA VAL A 22 -8.36 -1.01 1.62
C VAL A 22 -8.77 0.10 2.59
N THR A 23 -8.60 1.37 2.18
CA THR A 23 -8.98 2.55 2.98
C THR A 23 -10.23 3.24 2.44
N MET A 24 -10.76 4.24 3.15
CA MET A 24 -11.98 4.95 2.74
C MET A 24 -11.69 5.92 1.61
N GLU A 25 -10.49 6.47 1.64
CA GLU A 25 -9.93 7.44 0.72
C GLU A 25 -9.82 6.81 -0.67
N ASP A 26 -9.25 5.60 -0.79
CA ASP A 26 -9.16 4.85 -2.06
C ASP A 26 -10.55 4.62 -2.71
N VAL A 27 -11.57 4.35 -1.87
CA VAL A 27 -12.95 4.11 -2.34
C VAL A 27 -13.57 5.39 -2.88
N ILE A 28 -13.35 6.53 -2.21
CA ILE A 28 -13.87 7.82 -2.64
C ILE A 28 -13.12 8.30 -3.89
N GLU A 29 -11.80 8.12 -3.96
CA GLU A 29 -10.98 8.40 -5.15
C GLU A 29 -11.52 7.64 -6.37
N THR A 30 -11.79 6.35 -6.21
CA THR A 30 -12.34 5.52 -7.29
C THR A 30 -13.73 6.00 -7.72
N MET A 31 -14.55 6.51 -6.80
CA MET A 31 -15.90 7.02 -7.11
C MET A 31 -15.89 8.41 -7.77
N LEU A 32 -14.97 9.30 -7.39
CA LEU A 32 -14.92 10.68 -7.86
C LEU A 32 -13.95 10.88 -9.04
N GLY A 33 -12.99 9.98 -9.24
CA GLY A 33 -11.95 10.09 -10.26
C GLY A 33 -10.96 11.23 -9.99
N LEU A 34 -10.84 11.64 -8.74
CA LEU A 34 -9.91 12.67 -8.27
C LEU A 34 -9.06 12.06 -7.16
N GLU A 35 -7.75 12.31 -7.19
CA GLU A 35 -6.85 11.91 -6.10
C GLU A 35 -7.23 12.69 -4.83
N ILE A 36 -7.48 11.95 -3.75
CA ILE A 36 -7.78 12.52 -2.43
C ILE A 36 -6.68 12.10 -1.48
N MET A 37 -5.89 13.08 -1.05
CA MET A 37 -4.92 12.93 0.03
C MET A 37 -5.59 13.15 1.39
N ASP A 38 -5.21 12.37 2.40
CA ASP A 38 -5.59 12.69 3.78
C ASP A 38 -4.94 14.01 4.23
N GLU A 39 -5.55 14.68 5.21
CA GLU A 39 -5.05 15.96 5.75
C GLU A 39 -3.60 15.86 6.25
N SER A 40 -3.18 14.67 6.68
CA SER A 40 -1.84 14.41 7.19
C SER A 40 -0.81 13.97 6.15
N ASP A 41 -1.24 13.71 4.91
CA ASP A 41 -0.35 13.23 3.85
C ASP A 41 0.52 14.36 3.28
N ASN A 42 1.83 14.12 3.26
CA ASN A 42 2.83 15.08 2.75
C ASN A 42 3.34 14.71 1.35
N VAL A 43 2.85 13.60 0.79
CA VAL A 43 3.31 13.05 -0.49
C VAL A 43 2.10 12.58 -1.29
N GLU A 44 2.00 13.06 -2.52
CA GLU A 44 0.90 12.78 -3.47
C GLU A 44 0.79 11.29 -3.79
N ASP A 45 1.92 10.61 -4.06
CA ASP A 45 1.94 9.16 -4.29
C ASP A 45 2.51 8.39 -3.09
N MET A 46 1.60 7.95 -2.23
CA MET A 46 1.91 7.14 -1.07
C MET A 46 2.41 5.73 -1.43
N GLN A 47 2.07 5.20 -2.61
CA GLN A 47 2.53 3.89 -3.07
C GLN A 47 4.02 3.92 -3.43
N GLN A 48 4.47 4.96 -4.13
CA GLN A 48 5.89 5.20 -4.42
C GLN A 48 6.69 5.40 -3.13
N LEU A 49 6.15 6.14 -2.17
CA LEU A 49 6.79 6.32 -0.87
C LEU A 49 6.93 5.00 -0.12
N ALA A 50 5.87 4.18 -0.09
CA ALA A 50 5.88 2.86 0.52
C ALA A 50 6.94 1.95 -0.12
N ARG A 51 7.04 1.94 -1.46
CA ARG A 51 8.07 1.18 -2.20
C ARG A 51 9.49 1.62 -1.82
N LYS A 52 9.77 2.92 -1.83
CA LYS A 52 11.08 3.48 -1.44
C LYS A 52 11.44 3.14 0.02
N ASN A 53 10.45 3.18 0.91
CA ASN A 53 10.64 2.82 2.31
C ASN A 53 10.93 1.33 2.47
N TRP A 54 10.23 0.46 1.73
CA TRP A 54 10.50 -0.97 1.71
C TRP A 54 11.91 -1.28 1.18
N GLU A 55 12.32 -0.65 0.07
CA GLU A 55 13.67 -0.80 -0.48
C GLU A 55 14.75 -0.42 0.53
N LYS A 56 14.61 0.73 1.20
CA LYS A 56 15.54 1.17 2.26
C LYS A 56 15.61 0.16 3.41
N ARG A 57 14.46 -0.34 3.87
CA ARG A 57 14.40 -1.35 4.94
C ARG A 57 15.02 -2.67 4.51
N SER A 58 14.73 -3.13 3.30
CA SER A 58 15.27 -4.36 2.72
C SER A 58 16.80 -4.33 2.67
N LYS A 59 17.38 -3.21 2.23
CA LYS A 59 18.84 -2.97 2.25
C LYS A 59 19.43 -3.03 3.65
N SER A 60 18.77 -2.40 4.63
CA SER A 60 19.23 -2.42 6.02
C SER A 60 19.15 -3.81 6.67
N LEU A 61 18.25 -4.66 6.18
CA LEU A 61 18.04 -6.03 6.67
C LEU A 61 18.86 -7.06 5.89
N GLY A 62 19.64 -6.64 4.87
CA GLY A 62 20.45 -7.55 4.05
C GLY A 62 19.62 -8.51 3.19
N LEU A 63 18.37 -8.15 2.87
CA LEU A 63 17.45 -8.97 2.08
C LEU A 63 17.60 -8.74 0.56
N GLU A 64 18.69 -8.10 0.11
CA GLU A 64 18.98 -7.98 -1.32
C GLU A 64 19.15 -9.38 -1.92
N ASN A 65 18.30 -9.72 -2.89
CA ASN A 65 18.30 -11.00 -3.57
C ASN A 65 19.63 -11.18 -4.35
N PRO A 66 20.42 -12.25 -4.12
CA PRO A 66 21.70 -12.46 -4.81
C PRO A 66 21.59 -12.82 -6.31
N GLU A 67 20.41 -12.74 -6.93
CA GLU A 67 20.20 -13.19 -8.33
C GLU A 67 20.30 -12.08 -9.39
N GLN A 68 21.09 -11.03 -9.16
CA GLN A 68 21.46 -10.08 -10.22
C GLN A 68 22.97 -10.09 -10.57
N ASP A 69 23.71 -11.13 -10.17
CA ASP A 69 25.09 -11.39 -10.65
C ASP A 69 25.15 -12.60 -11.61
N SER A 70 24.29 -12.62 -12.64
CA SER A 70 24.49 -13.52 -13.78
C SER A 70 24.22 -12.83 -15.12
N ASN A 71 25.14 -11.94 -15.49
CA ASN A 71 25.50 -11.70 -16.89
C ASN A 71 26.96 -11.21 -16.91
N LEU A 72 27.88 -12.18 -16.85
CA LEU A 72 29.22 -12.07 -17.42
C LEU A 72 29.14 -12.40 -18.91
#